data_AF-A0A973EIF1-F1
#
_entry.id   AF-A0A973EIF1-F1
#
_cell.length_a   1.000
_cell.length_b   1.000
_cell.length_c   1.000
_cell.angle_alpha   90.00
_cell.angle_beta   90.00
_cell.angle_gamma   90.00
#
_symmetry.space_group_name_H-M   'P 1'
#
loop_
_entity.id
_entity.type
_entity.pdbx_description
1 polymer ?
#
loop_
_entity_poly.entity_id
_entity_poly.type
_entity_poly.pdbx_seq_one_letter_code
_entity_poly.pdbx_strand_id
1 'polypeptide(L)'
;MVNRIIFIITLGNSAFNMRMLKVITLQIEIILACSTVYAQNTEKSMNNIIDTSMFFYPSKYLLDTINMFGHKKDNEFYKIREKDATLKNSWYSEQLIKLNEPKLYNEYYYESYRFTWFGYLKTSHNPISIRIENQNGNIFLITKYICSKGCSKNKGLIVNDTVNIEKKEWENFKARIDSMNFWNIPPIEKTEIVIMDGSTWIFEGKNDKLYNMVHRSCGKKKEIGEICLYLLKLSNLKIKNKDIY
;
A
#
# COMPACT_ATOMS: atom_id res chain seq x y z
N MET A 1 30.58 29.97 4.84
CA MET A 1 31.31 28.78 4.39
C MET A 1 30.52 28.21 3.21
N VAL A 2 30.87 28.62 1.99
CA VAL A 2 30.12 28.32 0.76
C VAL A 2 30.91 27.26 0.01
N ASN A 3 30.33 26.06 -0.14
CA ASN A 3 30.95 24.96 -0.86
C ASN A 3 31.04 25.30 -2.36
N ARG A 4 32.27 25.48 -2.84
CA ARG A 4 32.63 25.61 -4.25
C ARG A 4 32.61 24.23 -4.90
N ILE A 5 31.70 24.01 -5.85
CA ILE A 5 31.83 22.93 -6.84
C ILE A 5 32.59 23.53 -8.03
N ILE A 6 33.86 23.14 -8.20
CA ILE A 6 34.68 23.46 -9.37
C ILE A 6 34.59 22.27 -10.33
N PHE A 7 33.99 22.47 -11.50
CA PHE A 7 34.07 21.53 -12.62
C PHE A 7 35.15 22.02 -13.60
N ILE A 8 36.24 21.27 -13.72
CA ILE A 8 37.25 21.48 -14.75
C ILE A 8 36.82 20.67 -15.97
N ILE A 9 36.45 21.36 -17.06
CA ILE A 9 36.21 20.74 -18.38
C ILE A 9 37.41 21.08 -19.26
N THR A 10 38.25 20.08 -19.53
CA THR A 10 39.31 20.17 -20.54
C THR A 10 38.72 20.09 -21.95
N LEU A 11 39.14 21.01 -22.80
CA LEU A 11 38.75 21.17 -24.20
C LEU A 11 39.16 19.95 -25.06
N GLY A 12 38.17 19.20 -25.53
CA GLY A 12 38.30 18.19 -26.58
C GLY A 12 36.99 18.04 -27.34
N ASN A 13 37.02 18.32 -28.65
CA ASN A 13 35.92 18.21 -29.62
C ASN A 13 34.60 18.95 -29.29
N SER A 14 34.51 20.19 -29.76
CA SER A 14 33.34 21.09 -29.63
C SER A 14 32.01 20.48 -30.07
N ALA A 15 32.00 19.58 -31.06
CA ALA A 15 30.79 18.90 -31.52
C ALA A 15 30.28 17.80 -30.57
N PHE A 16 31.19 17.11 -29.86
CA PHE A 16 30.83 16.05 -28.91
C PHE A 16 30.28 16.66 -27.60
N ASN A 17 30.91 17.73 -27.13
CA ASN A 17 30.45 18.49 -25.97
C ASN A 17 29.08 19.15 -26.19
N MET A 18 28.79 19.65 -27.41
CA MET A 18 27.46 20.21 -27.73
C MET A 18 26.34 19.15 -27.75
N ARG A 19 26.62 17.93 -28.24
CA ARG A 19 25.65 16.84 -28.23
C ARG A 19 25.38 16.35 -26.81
N MET A 20 26.41 16.25 -25.97
CA MET A 20 26.25 15.83 -24.57
C MET A 20 25.47 16.88 -23.76
N LEU A 21 25.74 18.18 -23.98
CA LEU A 21 25.01 19.27 -23.33
C LEU A 21 23.51 19.25 -23.68
N LYS A 22 23.17 18.99 -24.96
CA LYS A 22 21.78 18.88 -25.42
C LYS A 22 21.04 17.68 -24.81
N VAL A 23 21.73 16.56 -24.58
CA VAL A 23 21.12 15.39 -23.92
C VAL A 23 20.85 15.68 -22.44
N ILE A 24 21.78 16.35 -21.75
CA ILE A 24 21.61 16.72 -20.35
C ILE A 24 20.48 17.74 -20.18
N THR A 25 20.39 18.77 -21.04
CA THR A 25 19.29 19.75 -20.99
C THR A 25 17.94 19.08 -21.25
N LEU A 26 17.87 18.16 -22.22
CA LEU A 26 16.64 17.40 -22.50
C LEU A 26 16.23 16.52 -21.30
N GLN A 27 17.19 15.86 -20.63
CA GLN A 27 16.90 15.07 -19.43
C GLN A 27 16.41 15.95 -18.28
N ILE A 28 16.99 17.13 -18.07
CA ILE A 28 16.54 18.09 -17.07
C ILE A 28 15.13 18.59 -17.39
N GLU A 29 14.83 18.91 -18.65
CA GLU A 29 13.49 19.30 -19.10
C GLU A 29 12.46 18.20 -18.87
N ILE A 30 12.81 16.93 -19.13
CA ILE A 30 11.93 15.79 -18.85
C ILE A 30 11.68 15.64 -17.34
N ILE A 31 12.72 15.75 -16.51
CA ILE A 31 12.59 15.66 -15.04
C ILE A 31 11.71 16.81 -14.51
N LEU A 32 11.93 18.04 -15.00
CA LEU A 32 11.12 19.20 -14.65
C LEU A 32 9.67 19.01 -15.10
N ALA A 33 9.42 18.55 -16.33
CA ALA A 33 8.08 18.27 -16.84
C ALA A 33 7.37 17.15 -16.06
N CYS A 34 8.08 16.09 -15.68
CA CYS A 34 7.54 15.04 -14.82
C CYS A 34 7.18 15.59 -13.42
N SER A 35 8.04 16.44 -12.85
CA SER A 35 7.78 17.05 -11.54
C SER A 35 6.59 18.01 -11.55
N THR A 36 6.40 18.78 -12.63
CA THR A 36 5.27 19.70 -12.76
C THR A 36 3.96 18.97 -13.03
N VAL A 37 3.94 17.91 -13.85
CA VAL A 37 2.76 17.05 -14.03
C VAL A 37 2.38 16.35 -12.73
N TYR A 38 3.37 15.86 -11.97
CA TYR A 38 3.13 15.28 -10.65
C TYR A 38 2.52 16.33 -9.69
N ALA A 39 3.10 17.53 -9.64
CA ALA A 39 2.61 18.64 -8.81
C ALA A 39 1.17 19.05 -9.18
N GLN A 40 0.85 19.19 -10.47
CA GLN A 40 -0.48 19.53 -10.96
C GLN A 40 -1.52 18.44 -10.65
N ASN A 41 -1.14 17.15 -10.76
CA ASN A 41 -2.02 16.05 -10.38
C ASN A 41 -2.28 16.04 -8.87
N THR A 42 -1.25 16.33 -8.05
CA THR A 42 -1.46 16.49 -6.61
C THR A 42 -2.34 17.69 -6.29
N GLU A 43 -2.16 18.85 -6.94
CA GLU A 43 -3.00 20.04 -6.73
C GLU A 43 -4.45 19.82 -7.15
N LYS A 44 -4.67 19.14 -8.28
CA LYS A 44 -6.01 18.76 -8.76
C LYS A 44 -6.69 17.78 -7.80
N SER A 45 -5.94 16.87 -7.17
CA SER A 45 -6.47 16.00 -6.10
C SER A 45 -6.77 16.78 -4.81
N MET A 46 -6.05 17.87 -4.55
CA MET A 46 -6.19 18.70 -3.34
C MET A 46 -7.37 19.68 -3.39
N ASN A 47 -7.81 20.10 -4.59
CA ASN A 47 -8.96 20.99 -4.76
C ASN A 47 -10.31 20.26 -4.71
N ASN A 48 -10.31 18.93 -4.76
CA ASN A 48 -11.51 18.14 -4.48
C ASN A 48 -11.57 17.86 -2.97
N ILE A 49 -12.69 18.23 -2.35
CA ILE A 49 -12.97 17.84 -0.96
C ILE A 49 -13.00 16.31 -0.90
N ILE A 50 -12.04 15.71 -0.21
CA ILE A 50 -11.98 14.25 -0.03
C ILE A 50 -13.13 13.84 0.88
N ASP A 51 -14.04 13.01 0.35
CA ASP A 51 -15.15 12.46 1.13
C ASP A 51 -14.63 11.37 2.09
N THR A 52 -14.36 11.78 3.33
CA THR A 52 -13.88 10.86 4.38
C THR A 52 -14.88 9.76 4.75
N SER A 53 -16.16 9.89 4.38
CA SER A 53 -17.15 8.83 4.59
C SER A 53 -16.83 7.57 3.78
N MET A 54 -16.07 7.72 2.69
CA MET A 54 -15.64 6.59 1.86
C MET A 54 -14.46 5.81 2.46
N PHE A 55 -13.86 6.27 3.56
CA PHE A 55 -12.65 5.67 4.12
C PHE A 55 -12.87 4.29 4.71
N PHE A 56 -12.11 3.32 4.22
CA PHE A 56 -12.12 1.93 4.72
C PHE A 56 -11.41 1.78 6.06
N TYR A 57 -10.45 2.66 6.33
CA TYR A 57 -9.64 2.64 7.53
C TYR A 57 -9.89 3.88 8.38
N PRO A 58 -9.80 3.80 9.72
CA PRO A 58 -9.83 5.00 10.55
C PRO A 58 -8.54 5.81 10.33
N SER A 59 -8.64 7.11 10.05
CA SER A 59 -7.49 7.94 9.65
C SER A 59 -6.28 7.89 10.60
N LYS A 60 -6.53 7.71 11.90
CA LYS A 60 -5.47 7.57 12.92
C LYS A 60 -4.52 6.39 12.68
N TYR A 61 -4.94 5.36 11.94
CA TYR A 61 -4.12 4.18 11.63
C TYR A 61 -3.05 4.45 10.57
N LEU A 62 -3.17 5.55 9.82
CA LEU A 62 -2.21 5.93 8.77
C LEU A 62 -1.40 7.17 9.13
N LEU A 63 -1.63 7.75 10.32
CA LEU A 63 -0.96 8.96 10.77
C LEU A 63 0.45 8.66 11.28
N ASP A 64 1.44 8.99 10.45
CA ASP A 64 2.85 8.95 10.84
C ASP A 64 3.25 10.20 11.61
N THR A 65 3.57 10.01 12.90
CA THR A 65 3.96 11.10 13.80
C THR A 65 5.47 11.18 14.03
N ILE A 66 6.28 10.41 13.29
CA ILE A 66 7.74 10.39 13.47
C ILE A 66 8.42 11.37 12.54
N ASN A 67 9.44 12.04 13.08
CA ASN A 67 10.27 12.93 12.29
C ASN A 67 11.57 12.22 11.93
N MET A 68 11.76 11.93 10.64
CA MET A 68 12.98 11.33 10.08
C MET A 68 14.22 12.22 10.26
N PHE A 69 14.04 13.53 10.44
CA PHE A 69 15.14 14.51 10.49
C PHE A 69 15.27 15.21 11.85
N GLY A 70 14.59 14.72 12.89
CA GLY A 70 14.74 15.25 14.25
C GLY A 70 14.27 16.71 14.45
N HIS A 71 13.58 17.33 13.49
CA HIS A 71 12.99 18.65 13.71
C HIS A 71 11.87 18.59 14.78
N LYS A 72 11.66 19.70 15.48
CA LYS A 72 10.59 19.84 16.47
C LYS A 72 9.23 19.59 15.79
N LYS A 73 8.41 18.71 16.35
CA LYS A 73 7.03 18.48 15.86
C LYS A 73 6.21 19.72 16.19
N ASP A 74 5.96 20.54 15.19
CA ASP A 74 5.08 21.70 15.28
C ASP A 74 3.73 21.42 14.62
N ASN A 75 2.83 22.38 14.69
CA ASN A 75 1.49 22.24 14.11
C ASN A 75 1.53 22.05 12.59
N GLU A 76 2.56 22.54 11.91
CA GLU A 76 2.70 22.39 10.46
C GLU A 76 3.09 20.96 10.09
N PHE A 77 4.03 20.36 10.83
CA PHE A 77 4.37 18.94 10.71
C PHE A 77 3.13 18.05 10.84
N TYR A 78 2.30 18.26 11.87
CA TYR A 78 1.09 17.45 12.06
C TYR A 78 0.08 17.62 10.92
N LYS A 79 -0.15 18.85 10.44
CA LYS A 79 -1.04 19.12 9.29
C LYS A 79 -0.58 18.40 8.03
N ILE A 80 0.73 18.39 7.75
CA ILE A 80 1.29 17.68 6.60
C ILE A 80 1.04 16.17 6.73
N ARG A 81 1.29 15.61 7.91
CA ARG A 81 1.10 14.17 8.16
C ARG A 81 -0.36 13.73 8.12
N GLU A 82 -1.28 14.54 8.62
CA GLU A 82 -2.72 14.30 8.51
C GLU A 82 -3.18 14.32 7.05
N LYS A 83 -2.66 15.27 6.26
CA LYS A 83 -2.93 15.36 4.83
C LYS A 83 -2.41 14.12 4.09
N ASP A 84 -1.18 13.68 4.37
CA ASP A 84 -0.60 12.47 3.77
C ASP A 84 -1.41 11.22 4.13
N ALA A 85 -1.82 11.08 5.40
CA ALA A 85 -2.66 9.98 5.86
C ALA A 85 -4.03 9.98 5.14
N THR A 86 -4.63 11.16 4.96
CA THR A 86 -5.90 11.35 4.25
C THR A 86 -5.80 10.94 2.79
N LEU A 87 -4.74 11.37 2.09
CA LEU A 87 -4.50 11.01 0.69
C LEU A 87 -4.26 9.49 0.52
N LYS A 88 -3.46 8.87 1.40
CA LYS A 88 -3.24 7.42 1.40
C LYS A 88 -4.55 6.66 1.62
N ASN A 89 -5.34 7.07 2.61
CA ASN A 89 -6.60 6.41 2.93
C ASN A 89 -7.60 6.52 1.77
N SER A 90 -7.71 7.70 1.15
CA SER A 90 -8.53 7.90 -0.05
C SER A 90 -8.12 6.93 -1.15
N TRP A 91 -6.83 6.87 -1.48
CA TRP A 91 -6.33 6.00 -2.55
C TRP A 91 -6.58 4.52 -2.25
N TYR A 92 -6.32 4.04 -1.02
CA TYR A 92 -6.60 2.66 -0.65
C TYR A 92 -8.10 2.34 -0.71
N SER A 93 -8.94 3.25 -0.23
CA SER A 93 -10.39 3.11 -0.21
C SER A 93 -10.97 3.02 -1.62
N GLU A 94 -10.50 3.87 -2.54
CA GLU A 94 -10.89 3.79 -3.95
C GLU A 94 -10.58 2.43 -4.57
N GLN A 95 -9.45 1.80 -4.23
CA GLN A 95 -9.15 0.48 -4.76
C GLN A 95 -10.05 -0.61 -4.17
N LEU A 96 -10.34 -0.55 -2.87
CA LEU A 96 -11.22 -1.51 -2.21
C LEU A 96 -12.67 -1.38 -2.70
N ILE A 97 -13.13 -0.15 -2.96
CA ILE A 97 -14.41 0.12 -3.62
C ILE A 97 -14.45 -0.56 -5.00
N LYS A 98 -13.39 -0.43 -5.81
CA LYS A 98 -13.31 -1.10 -7.12
C LYS A 98 -13.35 -2.63 -7.02
N LEU A 99 -12.92 -3.20 -5.89
CA LEU A 99 -13.01 -4.64 -5.62
C LEU A 99 -14.35 -5.05 -4.98
N ASN A 100 -15.30 -4.12 -4.80
CA ASN A 100 -16.56 -4.33 -4.08
C ASN A 100 -16.29 -4.96 -2.70
N GLU A 101 -15.33 -4.40 -1.98
CA GLU A 101 -14.99 -4.81 -0.63
C GLU A 101 -15.86 -4.05 0.39
N PRO A 102 -16.33 -4.70 1.47
CA PRO A 102 -16.94 -4.01 2.61
C PRO A 102 -15.89 -3.29 3.47
N LYS A 103 -16.31 -2.23 4.16
CA LYS A 103 -15.51 -1.62 5.23
C LYS A 103 -15.61 -2.47 6.48
N LEU A 104 -14.49 -2.99 6.96
CA LEU A 104 -14.48 -3.85 8.14
C LEU A 104 -14.62 -3.04 9.42
N TYR A 105 -14.11 -1.82 9.43
CA TYR A 105 -14.28 -0.90 10.53
C TYR A 105 -15.73 -0.40 10.60
N ASN A 106 -16.39 -0.66 11.73
CA ASN A 106 -17.74 -0.21 12.11
C ASN A 106 -18.93 -0.60 11.22
N GLU A 107 -18.72 -1.07 9.99
CA GLU A 107 -19.82 -1.45 9.07
C GLU A 107 -19.98 -2.97 8.90
N TYR A 108 -19.00 -3.76 9.34
CA TYR A 108 -19.01 -5.22 9.15
C TYR A 108 -19.32 -5.99 10.43
N TYR A 109 -20.26 -6.92 10.32
CA TYR A 109 -20.81 -7.65 11.46
C TYR A 109 -19.94 -8.84 11.89
N TYR A 110 -19.39 -9.58 10.93
CA TYR A 110 -18.69 -10.84 11.22
C TYR A 110 -17.24 -10.62 11.67
N GLU A 111 -16.74 -11.57 12.47
CA GLU A 111 -15.31 -11.65 12.72
C GLU A 111 -14.59 -11.90 11.40
N SER A 112 -13.67 -11.01 11.05
CA SER A 112 -13.05 -10.99 9.74
C SER A 112 -11.63 -10.42 9.78
N TYR A 113 -10.79 -10.93 8.89
CA TYR A 113 -9.43 -10.48 8.71
C TYR A 113 -9.16 -10.35 7.22
N ARG A 114 -8.56 -9.23 6.81
CA ARG A 114 -8.26 -8.96 5.40
C ARG A 114 -6.80 -8.63 5.24
N PHE A 115 -6.15 -9.36 4.34
CA PHE A 115 -4.88 -8.98 3.75
C PHE A 115 -5.15 -8.25 2.43
N THR A 116 -4.66 -7.03 2.31
CA THR A 116 -4.62 -6.30 1.03
C THR A 116 -3.19 -6.03 0.63
N TRP A 117 -2.84 -6.47 -0.57
CA TRP A 117 -1.52 -6.30 -1.16
C TRP A 117 -1.58 -5.33 -2.33
N PHE A 118 -1.08 -4.11 -2.13
CA PHE A 118 -0.93 -3.10 -3.18
C PHE A 118 0.47 -3.18 -3.79
N GLY A 119 0.57 -3.21 -5.12
CA GLY A 119 1.85 -3.28 -5.83
C GLY A 119 2.12 -4.62 -6.52
N TYR A 120 1.15 -5.53 -6.56
CA TYR A 120 1.22 -6.72 -7.38
C TYR A 120 0.88 -6.40 -8.86
N LEU A 121 1.65 -7.01 -9.79
CA LEU A 121 1.57 -7.01 -11.27
C LEU A 121 2.45 -6.00 -12.02
N LYS A 122 3.45 -6.54 -12.73
CA LYS A 122 4.45 -5.92 -13.64
C LYS A 122 3.93 -4.92 -14.69
N THR A 123 2.62 -4.68 -14.81
CA THR A 123 2.05 -3.80 -15.84
C THR A 123 0.81 -3.00 -15.42
N SER A 124 0.26 -3.18 -14.20
CA SER A 124 -0.82 -2.35 -13.64
C SER A 124 -1.00 -2.63 -12.15
N HIS A 125 -1.00 -1.59 -11.31
CA HIS A 125 -1.10 -1.66 -9.86
C HIS A 125 -2.49 -2.08 -9.35
N ASN A 126 -2.91 -3.32 -9.61
CA ASN A 126 -4.18 -3.84 -9.09
C ASN A 126 -3.91 -4.53 -7.75
N PRO A 127 -4.61 -4.15 -6.67
CA PRO A 127 -4.44 -4.85 -5.41
C PRO A 127 -5.04 -6.26 -5.46
N ILE A 128 -4.48 -7.13 -4.64
CA ILE A 128 -5.12 -8.38 -4.22
C ILE A 128 -5.71 -8.14 -2.84
N SER A 129 -6.99 -8.49 -2.66
CA SER A 129 -7.66 -8.59 -1.38
C SER A 129 -7.92 -10.07 -1.06
N ILE A 130 -7.52 -10.53 0.11
CA ILE A 130 -7.85 -11.86 0.64
C ILE A 130 -8.46 -11.65 2.01
N ARG A 131 -9.77 -11.90 2.14
CA ARG A 131 -10.49 -11.84 3.42
C ARG A 131 -10.84 -13.24 3.88
N ILE A 132 -10.55 -13.54 5.14
CA ILE A 132 -11.11 -14.70 5.84
C ILE A 132 -12.14 -14.20 6.86
N GLU A 133 -13.31 -14.81 6.90
CA GLU A 133 -14.41 -14.40 7.78
C GLU A 133 -15.18 -15.58 8.35
N ASN A 134 -15.68 -15.43 9.56
CA ASN A 134 -16.49 -16.43 10.26
C ASN A 134 -17.93 -15.95 10.36
N GLN A 135 -18.79 -16.51 9.53
CA GLN A 135 -20.23 -16.26 9.53
C GLN A 135 -20.94 -17.33 10.37
N ASN A 136 -21.05 -17.07 11.68
CA ASN A 136 -21.78 -17.93 12.62
C ASN A 136 -21.35 -19.41 12.56
N GLY A 137 -20.05 -19.67 12.43
CA GLY A 137 -19.46 -21.01 12.35
C GLY A 137 -19.13 -21.48 10.94
N ASN A 138 -19.64 -20.81 9.90
CA ASN A 138 -19.24 -21.05 8.51
C ASN A 138 -18.08 -20.12 8.15
N ILE A 139 -16.91 -20.69 7.86
CA ILE A 139 -15.73 -19.89 7.54
C ILE A 139 -15.56 -19.80 6.03
N PHE A 140 -15.37 -18.58 5.53
CA PHE A 140 -15.15 -18.30 4.13
C PHE A 140 -13.81 -17.60 3.92
N LEU A 141 -13.10 -17.98 2.87
CA LEU A 141 -11.98 -17.24 2.30
C LEU A 141 -12.42 -16.63 0.98
N ILE A 142 -12.42 -15.31 0.90
CA ILE A 142 -12.85 -14.52 -0.24
C ILE A 142 -11.62 -13.83 -0.83
N THR A 143 -11.33 -14.11 -2.09
CA THR A 143 -10.18 -13.54 -2.81
C THR A 143 -10.67 -12.67 -3.96
N LYS A 144 -10.23 -11.40 -4.00
CA LYS A 144 -10.61 -10.44 -5.03
C LYS A 144 -9.41 -9.71 -5.62
N TYR A 145 -9.36 -9.59 -6.94
CA TYR A 145 -8.37 -8.78 -7.66
C TYR A 145 -8.85 -8.48 -9.09
N ILE A 146 -8.30 -7.44 -9.72
CA ILE A 146 -8.59 -7.13 -11.14
C ILE A 146 -7.55 -7.80 -12.02
N CYS A 147 -7.98 -8.60 -13.01
CA CYS A 147 -7.07 -9.27 -13.93
C CYS A 147 -6.35 -8.27 -14.86
N SER A 148 -5.01 -8.24 -14.81
CA SER A 148 -4.18 -7.37 -15.67
C SER A 148 -3.77 -8.03 -17.00
N LYS A 149 -2.94 -7.34 -17.80
CA LYS A 149 -2.24 -7.94 -18.96
C LYS A 149 -1.47 -9.19 -18.51
N GLY A 150 -1.93 -10.37 -18.92
CA GLY A 150 -1.42 -11.67 -18.49
C GLY A 150 -2.53 -12.69 -18.23
N CYS A 151 -3.72 -12.22 -17.81
CA CYS A 151 -4.93 -13.02 -17.87
C CYS A 151 -5.50 -12.97 -19.29
N SER A 152 -5.49 -14.08 -20.03
CA SER A 152 -6.21 -14.21 -21.31
C SER A 152 -7.69 -13.79 -21.18
N LYS A 153 -8.36 -13.36 -22.27
CA LYS A 153 -9.82 -13.08 -22.46
C LYS A 153 -10.59 -12.24 -21.40
N ASN A 154 -10.12 -12.12 -20.16
CA ASN A 154 -10.80 -11.59 -18.97
C ASN A 154 -10.09 -10.36 -18.39
N LYS A 155 -9.33 -9.64 -19.22
CA LYS A 155 -8.58 -8.45 -18.80
C LYS A 155 -9.54 -7.36 -18.33
N GLY A 156 -9.29 -6.79 -17.15
CA GLY A 156 -10.11 -5.75 -16.55
C GLY A 156 -11.31 -6.27 -15.76
N LEU A 157 -11.56 -7.59 -15.76
CA LEU A 157 -12.60 -8.19 -14.92
C LEU A 157 -12.11 -8.39 -13.49
N ILE A 158 -13.03 -8.22 -12.55
CA ILE A 158 -12.82 -8.58 -11.15
C ILE A 158 -12.90 -10.11 -11.07
N VAL A 159 -11.81 -10.73 -10.64
CA VAL A 159 -11.83 -12.10 -10.15
C VAL A 159 -12.34 -12.05 -8.71
N ASN A 160 -13.33 -12.87 -8.40
CA ASN A 160 -13.90 -13.04 -7.08
C ASN A 160 -14.07 -14.53 -6.83
N ASP A 161 -13.20 -15.11 -6.01
CA ASP A 161 -13.24 -16.52 -5.62
C ASP A 161 -13.63 -16.64 -4.15
N THR A 162 -14.45 -17.63 -3.81
CA THR A 162 -14.91 -17.87 -2.45
C THR A 162 -14.84 -19.35 -2.14
N VAL A 163 -14.05 -19.69 -1.13
CA VAL A 163 -13.80 -21.06 -0.71
C VAL A 163 -14.25 -21.24 0.73
N ASN A 164 -14.89 -22.36 1.03
CA ASN A 164 -15.22 -22.74 2.40
C ASN A 164 -13.94 -23.25 3.10
N ILE A 165 -13.66 -22.75 4.30
CA ILE A 165 -12.49 -23.11 5.09
C ILE A 165 -12.93 -24.02 6.23
N GLU A 166 -12.23 -25.14 6.39
CA GLU A 166 -12.47 -26.05 7.50
C GLU A 166 -12.22 -25.35 8.84
N LYS A 167 -13.02 -25.72 9.85
CA LYS A 167 -12.89 -25.19 11.21
C LYS A 167 -11.46 -25.29 11.75
N LYS A 168 -10.75 -26.38 11.45
CA LYS A 168 -9.36 -26.59 11.86
C LYS A 168 -8.41 -25.53 11.26
N GLU A 169 -8.57 -25.15 10.00
CA GLU A 169 -7.76 -24.11 9.37
C GLU A 169 -8.07 -22.73 9.95
N TRP A 170 -9.34 -22.46 10.28
CA TRP A 170 -9.71 -21.24 11.02
C TRP A 170 -9.08 -21.19 12.43
N GLU A 171 -9.11 -22.28 13.19
CA GLU A 171 -8.47 -22.38 14.50
C GLU A 171 -6.95 -22.19 14.39
N ASN A 172 -6.31 -22.78 13.38
CA ASN A 172 -4.88 -22.58 13.09
C ASN A 172 -4.57 -21.11 12.75
N PHE A 173 -5.42 -20.47 11.94
CA PHE A 173 -5.31 -19.05 11.61
C PHE A 173 -5.40 -18.19 12.87
N LYS A 174 -6.40 -18.43 13.71
CA LYS A 174 -6.64 -17.72 14.98
C LYS A 174 -5.47 -17.88 15.95
N ALA A 175 -4.93 -19.09 16.09
CA ALA A 175 -3.73 -19.33 16.91
C ALA A 175 -2.53 -18.49 16.45
N ARG A 176 -2.35 -18.28 15.14
CA ARG A 176 -1.30 -17.41 14.60
C ARG A 176 -1.53 -15.95 14.95
N ILE A 177 -2.76 -15.45 14.79
CA ILE A 177 -3.17 -14.08 15.18
C ILE A 177 -2.85 -13.80 16.64
N ASP A 178 -3.16 -14.76 17.52
CA ASP A 178 -2.90 -14.62 18.95
C ASP A 178 -1.40 -14.69 19.25
N SER A 179 -0.67 -15.62 18.62
CA SER A 179 0.78 -15.79 18.82
C SER A 179 1.61 -14.57 18.40
N MET A 180 1.18 -13.84 17.37
CA MET A 180 1.84 -12.61 16.92
C MET A 180 1.39 -11.37 17.69
N ASN A 181 0.50 -11.54 18.68
CA ASN A 181 -0.09 -10.45 19.46
C ASN A 181 -0.68 -9.36 18.56
N PHE A 182 -1.39 -9.76 17.50
CA PHE A 182 -1.81 -8.90 16.39
C PHE A 182 -2.47 -7.61 16.86
N TRP A 183 -3.36 -7.68 17.85
CA TRP A 183 -4.15 -6.55 18.35
C TRP A 183 -3.31 -5.42 18.95
N ASN A 184 -2.06 -5.69 19.31
CA ASN A 184 -1.14 -4.72 19.90
C ASN A 184 -0.05 -4.25 18.94
N ILE A 185 -0.05 -4.73 17.70
CA ILE A 185 0.92 -4.29 16.70
C ILE A 185 0.62 -2.84 16.30
N PRO A 186 1.61 -1.93 16.32
CA PRO A 186 1.42 -0.56 15.88
C PRO A 186 0.93 -0.46 14.42
N PRO A 187 -0.05 0.43 14.14
CA PRO A 187 -0.65 0.54 12.82
C PRO A 187 0.31 0.77 11.68
N ILE A 188 1.32 1.59 11.90
CA ILE A 188 2.34 1.91 10.91
C ILE A 188 3.71 1.54 11.42
N GLU A 189 4.60 1.24 10.49
CA GLU A 189 6.00 1.08 10.81
C GLU A 189 6.62 2.43 11.19
N LYS A 190 7.36 2.43 12.28
CA LYS A 190 8.09 3.60 12.76
C LYS A 190 9.47 3.62 12.09
N THR A 191 9.55 4.07 10.84
CA THR A 191 10.84 4.08 10.11
C THR A 191 11.30 5.48 9.76
N GLU A 192 12.59 5.71 9.89
CA GLU A 192 13.29 6.91 9.38
C GLU A 192 13.69 6.75 7.91
N ILE A 193 13.14 5.77 7.18
CA ILE A 193 13.57 5.47 5.80
C ILE A 193 12.39 5.70 4.87
N VAL A 194 12.54 6.66 3.94
CA VAL A 194 11.62 6.81 2.81
C VAL A 194 11.84 5.63 1.86
N ILE A 195 10.86 4.74 1.79
CA ILE A 195 10.83 3.66 0.80
C ILE A 195 10.17 4.21 -0.46
N MET A 196 10.95 4.40 -1.53
CA MET A 196 10.47 4.99 -2.81
C MET A 196 9.87 3.94 -3.76
N ASP A 197 10.26 2.68 -3.62
CA ASP A 197 9.81 1.56 -4.43
C ASP A 197 9.46 0.34 -3.57
N GLY A 198 8.50 -0.47 -4.01
CA GLY A 198 8.11 -1.68 -3.30
C GLY A 198 6.61 -1.93 -3.33
N SER A 199 6.18 -2.80 -2.42
CA SER A 199 4.77 -3.16 -2.26
C SER A 199 4.27 -2.74 -0.89
N THR A 200 2.99 -2.39 -0.81
CA THR A 200 2.33 -2.09 0.47
C THR A 200 1.46 -3.27 0.86
N TRP A 201 1.67 -3.77 2.07
CA TRP A 201 0.85 -4.80 2.70
C TRP A 201 0.02 -4.12 3.79
N ILE A 202 -1.29 -4.30 3.74
CA ILE A 202 -2.19 -3.93 4.82
C ILE A 202 -2.85 -5.20 5.33
N PHE A 203 -2.71 -5.45 6.62
CA PHE A 203 -3.43 -6.54 7.29
C PHE A 203 -4.33 -5.94 8.37
N GLU A 204 -5.63 -6.13 8.24
CA GLU A 204 -6.61 -5.67 9.22
C GLU A 204 -7.43 -6.82 9.76
N GLY A 205 -7.92 -6.66 10.98
CA GLY A 205 -8.79 -7.61 11.65
C GLY A 205 -9.87 -6.90 12.45
N LYS A 206 -11.06 -7.49 12.47
CA LYS A 206 -12.22 -7.08 13.24
C LYS A 206 -12.78 -8.29 13.95
N ASN A 207 -13.03 -8.17 15.25
CA ASN A 207 -13.93 -9.04 16.01
C ASN A 207 -14.93 -8.17 16.78
N ASP A 208 -15.84 -8.76 17.55
CA ASP A 208 -16.91 -8.03 18.26
C ASP A 208 -16.41 -6.85 19.12
N LYS A 209 -15.17 -6.91 19.62
CA LYS A 209 -14.62 -5.94 20.57
C LYS A 209 -13.53 -5.05 19.98
N LEU A 210 -12.75 -5.59 19.04
CA LEU A 210 -11.49 -5.01 18.62
C LEU A 210 -11.45 -4.85 17.10
N TYR A 211 -10.82 -3.76 16.69
CA TYR A 211 -10.35 -3.55 15.33
C TYR A 211 -8.87 -3.18 15.40
N ASN A 212 -8.05 -3.78 14.54
CA ASN A 212 -6.69 -3.32 14.31
C ASN A 212 -6.38 -3.38 12.81
N MET A 213 -5.54 -2.48 12.34
CA MET A 213 -5.01 -2.46 10.98
C MET A 213 -3.52 -2.18 11.05
N VAL A 214 -2.75 -2.93 10.27
CA VAL A 214 -1.28 -2.86 10.23
C VAL A 214 -0.83 -2.67 8.79
N HIS A 215 -0.24 -1.52 8.52
CA HIS A 215 0.37 -1.11 7.26
C HIS A 215 1.88 -1.34 7.30
N ARG A 216 2.41 -2.05 6.31
CA ARG A 216 3.84 -2.30 6.13
C ARG A 216 4.26 -2.12 4.68
N SER A 217 5.38 -1.46 4.47
CA SER A 217 6.09 -1.50 3.20
C SER A 217 6.91 -2.80 3.13
N CYS A 218 6.84 -3.53 2.02
CA CYS A 218 7.51 -4.82 1.81
C CYS A 218 7.25 -5.80 2.97
N GLY A 219 5.96 -6.09 3.20
CA GLY A 219 5.47 -6.74 4.41
C GLY A 219 5.91 -8.20 4.60
N LYS A 220 6.45 -8.86 3.57
CA LYS A 220 6.80 -10.29 3.62
C LYS A 220 7.70 -10.69 4.79
N LYS A 221 8.68 -9.83 5.14
CA LYS A 221 9.65 -10.08 6.22
C LYS A 221 9.31 -9.31 7.50
N LYS A 222 8.14 -8.68 7.57
CA LYS A 222 7.65 -7.92 8.72
C LYS A 222 6.75 -8.79 9.58
N GLU A 223 6.26 -8.24 10.68
CA GLU A 223 5.50 -8.98 11.70
C GLU A 223 4.20 -9.59 11.15
N ILE A 224 3.62 -8.99 10.12
CA ILE A 224 2.42 -9.50 9.43
C ILE A 224 2.73 -10.47 8.27
N GLY A 225 4.01 -10.67 7.95
CA GLY A 225 4.44 -11.38 6.76
C GLY A 225 3.95 -12.83 6.73
N GLU A 226 4.17 -13.57 7.82
CA GLU A 226 3.79 -14.98 7.91
C GLU A 226 2.29 -15.21 7.77
N ILE A 227 1.46 -14.38 8.42
CA ILE A 227 0.00 -14.53 8.37
C ILE A 227 -0.57 -14.18 7.00
N CYS A 228 -0.03 -13.16 6.35
CA CYS A 228 -0.42 -12.78 4.98
C CYS A 228 0.02 -13.84 3.95
N LEU A 229 1.21 -14.43 4.11
CA LEU A 229 1.66 -15.56 3.29
C LEU A 229 0.79 -16.81 3.50
N TYR A 230 0.33 -17.04 4.73
CA TYR A 230 -0.61 -18.12 5.02
C TYR A 230 -1.96 -17.92 4.31
N LEU A 231 -2.51 -16.71 4.31
CA LEU A 231 -3.72 -16.37 3.54
C LEU A 231 -3.52 -16.53 2.02
N LEU A 232 -2.35 -16.13 1.49
CA LEU A 232 -1.99 -16.36 0.09
C LEU A 232 -1.93 -17.85 -0.27
N LYS A 233 -1.44 -18.69 0.66
CA LYS A 233 -1.42 -20.14 0.46
C LYS A 233 -2.83 -20.70 0.43
N LEU A 234 -3.70 -20.27 1.36
CA LEU A 234 -5.09 -20.73 1.42
C LEU A 234 -5.90 -20.31 0.17
N SER A 235 -5.60 -19.16 -0.44
CA SER A 235 -6.29 -18.70 -1.65
C SER A 235 -5.88 -19.42 -2.93
N ASN A 236 -4.85 -20.27 -2.87
CA ASN A 236 -4.31 -21.01 -4.02
C ASN A 236 -3.90 -20.11 -5.21
N LEU A 237 -3.62 -18.82 -4.94
CA LEU A 237 -3.13 -17.89 -5.96
C LEU A 237 -1.71 -18.29 -6.37
N LYS A 238 -1.52 -18.54 -7.68
CA LYS A 238 -0.20 -18.90 -8.24
C LYS A 238 0.65 -17.65 -8.45
N ILE A 239 1.35 -17.24 -7.40
CA ILE A 239 2.27 -16.10 -7.42
C ILE A 239 3.71 -16.62 -7.35
N LYS A 240 4.60 -16.13 -8.22
CA LYS A 240 6.01 -16.55 -8.18
C LYS A 240 6.65 -15.97 -6.92
N ASN A 241 7.38 -16.78 -6.16
CA ASN A 241 8.02 -16.36 -4.91
C ASN A 241 8.90 -15.10 -5.01
N LYS A 242 9.52 -14.89 -6.19
CA LYS A 242 10.35 -13.71 -6.48
C LYS A 242 9.54 -12.41 -6.65
N ASP A 243 8.24 -12.53 -6.89
CA ASP A 243 7.34 -11.40 -7.06
C ASP A 243 6.64 -11.04 -5.73
N ILE A 244 6.91 -11.78 -4.64
CA ILE A 244 6.42 -11.52 -3.28
C ILE A 244 7.50 -10.73 -2.53
N TYR A 245 7.21 -9.46 -2.23
CA TYR A 245 8.09 -8.48 -1.60
C TYR A 245 7.63 -8.09 -0.20
#